data_AF-A0A7K6HWW6-F1
#
_entry.id   AF-A0A7K6HWW6-F1
#
_cell.length_a   1.000
_cell.length_b   1.000
_cell.length_c   1.000
_cell.angle_alpha   90.00
_cell.angle_beta   90.00
_cell.angle_gamma   90.00
#
_symmetry.space_group_name_H-M   'P 1'
#
loop_
_entity.id
_entity.type
_entity.pdbx_description
1 polymer ?
#
loop_
_entity_poly.entity_id
_entity_poly.type
_entity_poly.pdbx_seq_one_letter_code
_entity_poly.pdbx_strand_id
1 'polypeptide(L)'
;EFRLSRHSVPAFIPLEPLSRKFLPSDPRSFLDLLSRHLNAFVGRRRQLEQLQEQFSAWIRGNPQRNSLCNLLSFQYGVPGENSRS
;
A
#
# COMPACT_ATOMS: atom_id res chain seq x y z
N GLU A 1 -22.11 10.13 22.62
CA GLU A 1 -20.87 10.34 21.85
C GLU A 1 -20.62 9.08 21.02
N PHE A 2 -20.36 9.20 19.71
CA PHE A 2 -19.96 8.06 18.87
C PHE A 2 -18.45 7.84 18.99
N ARG A 3 -18.04 6.65 19.46
CA ARG A 3 -16.63 6.32 19.63
C ARG A 3 -16.40 4.86 19.21
N LEU A 4 -15.32 4.64 18.46
CA LEU A 4 -14.87 3.29 18.13
C LEU A 4 -14.36 2.61 19.41
N SER A 5 -14.91 1.45 19.73
CA SER A 5 -14.55 0.68 20.92
C SER A 5 -13.37 -0.25 20.67
N ARG A 6 -13.39 -0.99 19.55
CA ARG A 6 -12.31 -1.88 19.11
C ARG A 6 -12.25 -1.89 17.57
N HIS A 7 -11.05 -1.99 17.02
CA HIS A 7 -10.84 -2.19 15.59
C HIS A 7 -9.51 -2.92 15.32
N SER A 8 -9.39 -3.51 14.13
CA SER A 8 -8.16 -4.11 13.60
C SER A 8 -7.56 -3.30 12.44
N VAL A 9 -8.06 -2.08 12.21
CA VAL A 9 -7.57 -1.21 11.14
C VAL A 9 -6.09 -0.85 11.38
N PRO A 10 -5.24 -0.89 10.34
CA PRO A 10 -3.83 -0.53 10.46
C PRO A 10 -3.59 0.90 10.98
N ALA A 11 -2.59 1.06 11.86
CA ALA A 11 -2.29 2.31 12.54
C ALA A 11 -1.90 3.50 11.64
N PHE A 12 -1.55 3.25 10.37
CA PHE A 12 -1.27 4.31 9.40
C PHE A 12 -2.53 5.03 8.89
N ILE A 13 -3.71 4.46 9.12
CA ILE A 13 -4.98 5.09 8.81
C ILE A 13 -5.39 5.92 10.04
N PRO A 14 -5.60 7.25 9.92
CA PRO A 14 -5.91 8.11 11.06
C PRO A 14 -7.37 7.91 11.51
N LEU A 15 -7.67 6.76 12.11
CA LEU A 15 -9.04 6.31 12.35
C LEU A 15 -9.80 7.16 13.37
N GLU A 16 -9.19 7.54 14.49
CA GLU A 16 -9.79 8.43 15.49
C GLU A 16 -10.28 9.77 14.91
N PRO A 17 -9.43 10.56 14.21
CA PRO A 17 -9.89 11.79 13.56
C PRO A 17 -11.03 11.57 12.55
N LEU A 18 -10.93 10.52 11.73
CA LEU A 18 -11.94 10.22 10.71
C LEU A 18 -13.27 9.82 11.33
N SER A 19 -13.24 8.98 12.36
CA SER A 19 -14.43 8.49 13.06
C SER A 19 -15.19 9.63 13.73
N ARG A 20 -14.48 10.53 14.43
CA ARG A 20 -15.08 11.72 15.05
C ARG A 20 -15.71 12.66 14.04
N LYS A 21 -15.09 12.81 12.86
CA LYS A 21 -15.54 13.73 11.82
C LYS A 21 -16.76 13.22 11.06
N PHE A 22 -16.80 11.94 10.71
CA PHE A 22 -17.76 11.42 9.74
C PHE A 22 -18.82 10.50 10.37
N LEU A 23 -18.53 9.71 11.40
CA LEU A 23 -19.55 8.78 11.94
C LEU A 23 -20.83 9.44 12.47
N PRO A 24 -20.79 10.64 13.10
CA PRO A 24 -22.01 11.24 13.63
C PRO A 24 -23.01 11.71 12.55
N SER A 25 -22.52 12.15 11.39
CA SER A 25 -23.34 12.84 10.37
C SER A 25 -23.34 12.14 9.01
N ASP A 26 -22.27 11.42 8.66
CA ASP A 26 -22.10 10.75 7.37
C ASP A 26 -21.26 9.46 7.49
N PRO A 27 -21.86 8.37 8.02
CA PRO A 27 -21.20 7.08 8.13
C PRO A 27 -20.75 6.48 6.79
N ARG A 28 -21.40 6.86 5.67
CA ARG A 28 -21.05 6.35 4.35
C ARG A 28 -19.71 6.92 3.90
N SER A 29 -19.53 8.23 4.00
CA SER A 29 -18.24 8.87 3.70
C SER A 29 -17.09 8.33 4.56
N PHE A 30 -17.36 7.99 5.83
CA PHE A 30 -16.38 7.32 6.67
C PHE A 30 -15.93 5.98 6.07
N LEU A 31 -16.89 5.11 5.73
CA LEU A 31 -16.62 3.78 5.16
C LEU A 31 -15.94 3.87 3.80
N ASP A 32 -16.35 4.80 2.94
CA ASP A 32 -15.76 5.00 1.62
C ASP A 32 -14.30 5.46 1.72
N LEU A 33 -13.99 6.38 2.63
CA LEU A 33 -12.63 6.82 2.86
C LEU A 33 -11.76 5.70 3.46
N LEU A 34 -12.28 4.95 4.43
CA LEU A 34 -11.59 3.80 5.01
C LEU A 34 -11.30 2.74 3.95
N SER A 35 -12.29 2.41 3.11
CA SER A 35 -12.16 1.46 2.00
C SER A 35 -11.07 1.90 1.02
N ARG A 36 -11.02 3.19 0.65
CA ARG A 36 -9.94 3.72 -0.21
C ARG A 36 -8.55 3.54 0.39
N HIS A 37 -8.37 3.79 1.68
CA HIS A 37 -7.07 3.59 2.33
C HIS A 37 -6.65 2.11 2.35
N LEU A 38 -7.57 1.21 2.68
CA LEU A 38 -7.32 -0.23 2.71
C LEU A 38 -7.01 -0.78 1.30
N ASN A 39 -7.81 -0.39 0.31
CA ASN A 39 -7.63 -0.81 -1.07
C ASN A 39 -6.32 -0.26 -1.64
N ALA A 40 -5.94 0.98 -1.34
CA ALA A 40 -4.65 1.53 -1.75
C ALA A 40 -3.48 0.74 -1.14
N PHE A 41 -3.58 0.32 0.12
CA PHE A 41 -2.56 -0.50 0.76
C PHE A 41 -2.42 -1.88 0.12
N VAL A 42 -3.54 -2.59 -0.06
CA VAL A 42 -3.55 -3.92 -0.71
C VAL A 42 -3.12 -3.81 -2.17
N GLY A 43 -3.56 -2.77 -2.88
CA GLY A 43 -3.19 -2.50 -4.27
C GLY A 43 -1.68 -2.32 -4.43
N ARG A 44 -1.05 -1.50 -3.57
CA ARG A 44 0.42 -1.35 -3.59
C ARG A 44 1.14 -2.67 -3.30
N ARG A 45 0.66 -3.45 -2.33
CA ARG A 45 1.22 -4.78 -2.06
C ARG A 45 1.17 -5.69 -3.29
N ARG A 46 0.02 -5.74 -3.97
CA ARG A 46 -0.16 -6.55 -5.17
C ARG A 46 0.71 -6.08 -6.32
N GLN A 47 0.85 -4.76 -6.53
CA GLN A 47 1.74 -4.21 -7.55
C GLN A 47 3.20 -4.66 -7.35
N LEU A 48 3.68 -4.70 -6.10
CA LEU A 48 5.02 -5.19 -5.78
C LEU A 48 5.18 -6.70 -6.02
N GLU A 49 4.14 -7.49 -5.76
CA GLU A 49 4.12 -8.92 -6.06
C GLU A 49 4.15 -9.15 -7.58
N GLN A 50 3.33 -8.41 -8.34
CA GLN A 50 3.31 -8.45 -9.80
C GLN A 50 4.64 -8.04 -10.42
N LEU A 51 5.32 -7.03 -9.87
CA LEU A 51 6.65 -6.64 -10.33
C LEU A 51 7.62 -7.82 -10.27
N GLN A 52 7.59 -8.58 -9.18
CA GLN A 52 8.46 -9.76 -9.01
C GLN A 52 8.01 -10.93 -9.90
N GLU A 53 6.70 -11.18 -10.01
CA GLU A 53 6.15 -12.26 -10.83
C GLU A 53 6.44 -12.04 -12.33
N GLN A 54 6.25 -10.82 -12.84
CA GLN A 54 6.28 -10.52 -14.27
C GLN A 54 7.64 -10.03 -14.77
N PHE A 55 8.45 -9.40 -13.92
CA PHE A 55 9.70 -8.74 -14.32
C PHE A 55 10.94 -9.35 -13.64
N SER A 56 10.84 -10.55 -13.05
CA SER A 56 11.94 -11.23 -12.35
C SER A 56 13.23 -11.33 -13.18
N ALA A 57 13.14 -11.50 -14.50
CA ALA A 57 14.29 -11.57 -15.38
C ALA A 57 15.10 -10.27 -15.46
N TRP A 58 14.47 -9.11 -15.20
CA TRP A 58 15.10 -7.79 -15.25
C TRP A 58 15.46 -7.26 -13.87
N ILE A 59 14.76 -7.69 -12.83
CA ILE A 59 15.00 -7.24 -11.46
C ILE A 59 16.22 -7.96 -10.88
N ARG A 60 17.19 -7.19 -10.38
CA ARG A 60 18.39 -7.70 -9.70
C ARG A 60 18.15 -7.74 -8.19
N GLY A 61 18.35 -8.91 -7.60
CA GLY A 61 18.15 -9.13 -6.16
C GLY A 61 16.69 -9.02 -5.73
N ASN A 62 16.47 -8.86 -4.42
CA ASN A 62 15.13 -8.80 -3.84
C ASN A 62 14.68 -7.34 -3.66
N PRO A 63 13.57 -6.90 -4.29
CA PRO A 63 12.99 -5.59 -4.04
C PRO A 63 12.72 -5.36 -2.55
N GLN A 64 13.10 -4.20 -2.06
CA GLN A 64 12.88 -3.77 -0.68
C GLN A 64 11.67 -2.85 -0.60
N ARG A 65 10.89 -3.01 0.47
CA ARG A 65 9.69 -2.21 0.73
C ARG A 65 9.59 -1.84 2.20
N ASN A 66 8.95 -0.71 2.47
CA ASN A 66 8.53 -0.40 3.83
C ASN A 66 7.21 -1.09 4.19
N SER A 67 6.83 -1.06 5.47
CA SER A 67 5.61 -1.71 5.98
C SER A 67 4.32 -1.22 5.32
N LEU A 68 4.30 0.00 4.77
CA LEU A 68 3.14 0.59 4.09
C LEU A 68 3.08 0.33 2.59
N CYS A 69 4.13 -0.31 2.05
CA CYS A 69 4.33 -0.55 0.62
C CYS A 69 4.19 0.71 -0.23
N ASN A 70 4.46 1.90 0.33
CA ASN A 70 4.42 3.17 -0.41
C ASN A 70 5.81 3.63 -0.85
N LEU A 71 6.87 2.97 -0.37
CA LEU A 71 8.23 3.11 -0.84
C LEU A 71 8.74 1.74 -1.31
N LEU A 72 9.28 1.73 -2.52
CA LEU A 72 9.82 0.55 -3.18
C LEU A 72 11.22 0.90 -3.70
N SER A 73 12.20 0.06 -3.36
CA SER A 73 13.58 0.16 -3.85
C SER A 73 13.98 -1.16 -4.50
N PHE A 74 14.47 -1.11 -5.74
CA PHE A 74 14.94 -2.27 -6.48
C PHE A 74 16.01 -1.84 -7.48
N GLN A 75 16.78 -2.82 -7.93
CA GLN A 75 17.74 -2.65 -9.01
C GLN A 75 17.21 -3.42 -10.22
N TYR A 76 17.48 -2.92 -11.42
CA TYR A 76 17.12 -3.60 -12.65
C TYR A 76 18.29 -3.60 -13.64
N GLY A 77 18.29 -4.56 -14.56
CA GLY A 77 19.23 -4.63 -15.67
C GLY A 77 18.48 -4.76 -17.00
N VAL A 78 18.98 -4.08 -18.03
CA VAL A 78 18.43 -4.18 -19.38
C VAL A 78 19.13 -5.34 -20.12
N PRO A 79 18.39 -6.27 -20.74
CA PRO A 79 18.99 -7.33 -21.55
C PRO A 79 19.76 -6.71 -22.72
N GLY A 80 21.03 -7.07 -22.86
CA GLY A 80 21.91 -6.59 -23.94
C GLY A 80 23.05 -5.67 -23.50
N GLU A 81 23.03 -5.15 -22.27
CA GLU A 81 24.08 -4.28 -21.73
C GLU A 81 25.34 -5.04 -21.23
N ASN A 82 25.46 -6.34 -21.55
CA ASN A 82 26.61 -7.19 -21.22
C ASN A 82 27.48 -7.55 -22.43
N SER A 83 27.51 -6.72 -23.48
CA SER A 83 28.29 -6.98 -24.71
C SER A 83 29.28 -5.89 -25.10
N ARG A 84 29.68 -5.01 -24.17
CA ARG A 84 30.80 -4.06 -24.39
C ARG A 84 31.58 -3.82 -23.10
N SER A 85 32.54 -4.70 -22.82
CA SER A 85 33.79 -4.42 -22.11
C SER A 85 34.84 -5.42 -22.58
#